data_AF-R7TAR7-F1
#
_entry.id   AF-R7TAR7-F1
#
_cell.length_a   1.000
_cell.length_b   1.000
_cell.length_c   1.000
_cell.angle_alpha   90.00
_cell.angle_beta   90.00
_cell.angle_gamma   90.00
#
_symmetry.space_group_name_H-M   'P 1'
#
loop_
_entity.id
_entity.type
_entity.pdbx_description
1 polymer ?
#
loop_
_entity_poly.entity_id
_entity_poly.type
_entity_poly.pdbx_seq_one_letter_code
_entity_poly.pdbx_strand_id
1 'polypeptide(L)'
;MLGGFMNLFGNVLTILAVLRFKQLRDTVTNQFIISLSASDLLCVPGILVLPISSHVEHTLLTGRLWGLLVQIPLMTSLWISGLTMVGITIDRLVAVSIPTRYRHIMNKRVALRMLAVVWTLVLGALLP
;
A
#
# COMPACT_ATOMS: atom_id res chain seq x y z
N MET A 1 3.97 -19.44 -5.96
CA MET A 1 5.19 -18.62 -6.15
C MET A 1 5.11 -17.69 -7.35
N LEU A 2 4.72 -18.16 -8.55
CA LEU A 2 4.66 -17.33 -9.77
C LEU A 2 3.84 -16.03 -9.61
N GLY A 3 2.69 -16.10 -8.94
CA GLY A 3 1.84 -14.93 -8.68
C GLY A 3 2.49 -13.83 -7.83
N GLY A 4 3.42 -14.19 -6.93
CA GLY A 4 4.17 -13.22 -6.13
C GLY A 4 5.17 -12.42 -6.96
N PHE A 5 5.87 -13.07 -7.90
CA PHE A 5 6.77 -12.39 -8.82
C PHE A 5 6.03 -11.46 -9.78
N MET A 6 4.86 -11.87 -10.26
CA MET A 6 4.00 -10.99 -11.06
C MET A 6 3.52 -9.77 -10.28
N ASN A 7 3.11 -9.96 -9.01
CA ASN A 7 2.72 -8.85 -8.14
C ASN A 7 3.88 -7.87 -7.94
N LEU A 8 5.07 -8.37 -7.57
CA LEU A 8 6.28 -7.58 -7.40
C LEU A 8 6.59 -6.76 -8.66
N PHE A 9 6.65 -7.42 -9.82
CA PHE A 9 6.99 -6.77 -11.08
C PHE A 9 5.95 -5.69 -11.45
N GLY A 10 4.65 -6.01 -11.36
CA GLY A 10 3.58 -5.08 -11.70
C GLY A 10 3.53 -3.84 -10.81
N ASN A 11 3.71 -4.03 -9.49
CA ASN A 11 3.69 -2.92 -8.54
C ASN A 11 4.95 -2.04 -8.63
N VAL A 12 6.13 -2.64 -8.84
CA VAL A 12 7.35 -1.87 -9.11
C VAL A 12 7.22 -1.06 -10.41
N LEU A 13 6.72 -1.67 -11.49
CA LEU A 13 6.51 -0.99 -12.76
C LEU A 13 5.54 0.19 -12.62
N THR A 14 4.46 0.01 -11.87
CA THR A 14 3.48 1.06 -11.59
C THR A 14 4.13 2.25 -10.87
N ILE A 15 4.92 2.01 -9.83
CA ILE A 15 5.65 3.05 -9.11
C ILE A 15 6.63 3.76 -10.07
N LEU A 16 7.41 3.00 -10.84
CA LEU A 16 8.36 3.55 -11.81
C LEU A 16 7.67 4.40 -12.88
N ALA A 17 6.52 3.96 -13.40
CA ALA A 17 5.76 4.70 -14.40
C ALA A 17 5.30 6.07 -13.87
N VAL A 18 4.71 6.11 -12.67
CA VAL A 18 4.25 7.38 -12.08
C VAL A 18 5.43 8.29 -11.70
N LEU A 19 6.58 7.72 -11.30
CA LEU A 19 7.80 8.49 -11.07
C LEU A 19 8.43 8.98 -12.38
N ARG A 20 8.35 8.24 -13.49
CA ARG A 20 8.96 8.66 -14.76
C ARG A 20 8.19 9.79 -15.42
N PHE A 21 6.86 9.75 -15.38
CA PHE A 21 6.02 10.69 -16.12
C PHE A 21 5.40 11.76 -15.22
N LYS A 22 5.84 13.02 -15.38
CA LYS A 22 5.30 14.16 -14.61
C LYS A 22 3.79 14.34 -14.81
N GLN A 23 3.27 14.07 -16.01
CA GLN A 23 1.83 14.11 -16.30
C GLN A 23 1.03 13.13 -15.43
N LEU A 24 1.55 11.91 -15.22
CA LEU A 24 0.92 10.96 -14.31
C LEU A 24 1.06 11.41 -12.86
N ARG A 25 2.20 11.97 -12.47
CA ARG A 25 2.39 12.50 -11.11
C ARG A 25 1.44 13.68 -10.78
N ASP A 26 0.87 14.32 -11.80
CA ASP A 26 -0.03 15.46 -11.64
C ASP A 26 -1.46 15.12 -11.18
N THR A 27 -1.84 13.85 -11.29
CA THR A 27 -3.19 13.39 -10.94
C THR A 27 -3.27 12.90 -9.48
N VAL A 28 -4.32 13.31 -8.77
CA VAL A 28 -4.61 12.86 -7.39
C VAL A 28 -4.76 11.33 -7.31
N THR A 29 -5.50 10.73 -8.24
CA THR A 29 -5.69 9.28 -8.33
C THR A 29 -4.38 8.50 -8.41
N ASN A 30 -3.35 9.05 -9.07
CA ASN A 30 -2.06 8.37 -9.20
C ASN A 30 -1.25 8.35 -7.90
N GLN A 31 -1.55 9.24 -6.95
CA GLN A 31 -0.97 9.17 -5.60
C GLN A 31 -1.56 8.00 -4.81
N PHE A 32 -2.86 7.77 -4.92
CA PHE A 32 -3.49 6.58 -4.34
C PHE A 32 -2.97 5.29 -4.98
N ILE A 33 -2.76 5.28 -6.30
CA ILE A 33 -2.18 4.12 -7.00
C ILE A 33 -0.76 3.82 -6.48
N ILE A 34 0.08 4.85 -6.28
CA ILE A 34 1.41 4.63 -5.67
C ILE A 34 1.29 4.02 -4.27
N SER A 35 0.38 4.53 -3.43
CA SER A 35 0.16 3.98 -2.08
C SER A 35 -0.29 2.53 -2.11
N LEU A 36 -1.21 2.20 -3.03
CA LEU A 36 -1.69 0.84 -3.23
C LEU A 36 -0.56 -0.09 -3.67
N SER A 37 0.24 0.32 -4.67
CA SER A 37 1.39 -0.46 -5.11
C SER A 37 2.46 -0.62 -4.03
N ALA A 38 2.71 0.42 -3.22
CA ALA A 38 3.63 0.32 -2.09
C ALA A 38 3.11 -0.64 -1.01
N SER A 39 1.81 -0.62 -0.74
CA SER A 39 1.14 -1.53 0.19
C SER A 39 1.25 -2.99 -0.27
N ASP A 40 1.02 -3.26 -1.55
CA ASP A 40 1.09 -4.61 -2.11
C ASP A 40 2.52 -5.19 -2.05
N LEU A 41 3.54 -4.34 -2.18
CA LEU A 41 4.94 -4.75 -2.02
C LEU A 41 5.27 -5.22 -0.59
N LEU A 42 4.52 -4.78 0.43
CA LEU A 42 4.68 -5.26 1.81
C LEU A 42 4.25 -6.72 1.99
N CYS A 43 3.53 -7.31 1.02
CA CYS A 43 3.22 -8.75 1.04
C CYS A 43 4.41 -9.64 0.62
N VAL A 44 5.43 -9.08 -0.04
CA VAL A 44 6.57 -9.84 -0.61
C VAL A 44 7.35 -10.63 0.44
N PRO A 45 7.67 -10.10 1.64
CA PRO A 45 8.31 -10.87 2.71
C PRO A 45 7.50 -12.11 3.10
N GLY A 46 6.17 -12.00 3.20
CA GLY A 46 5.31 -13.15 3.50
C GLY A 46 5.41 -14.24 2.44
N ILE A 47 5.38 -13.86 1.16
CA ILE A 47 5.46 -14.80 0.04
C ILE A 47 6.81 -15.55 0.01
N LEU A 48 7.90 -14.88 0.39
CA LEU A 48 9.24 -15.48 0.42
C LEU A 48 9.47 -16.34 1.67
N VAL A 49 8.99 -15.87 2.83
CA VAL A 49 9.32 -16.48 4.14
C VAL A 49 8.36 -17.62 4.52
N LEU A 50 7.09 -17.57 4.09
CA LEU A 50 6.10 -18.65 4.32
C LEU A 50 6.58 -20.05 3.87
N PRO A 51 7.06 -20.23 2.62
CA PRO A 51 7.52 -21.54 2.14
C PRO A 51 8.85 -21.99 2.75
N ILE A 52 9.64 -21.07 3.31
CA ILE A 52 10.90 -21.40 3.98
C ILE A 52 10.61 -21.90 5.40
N SER A 53 9.64 -21.29 6.07
CA SER A 53 9.28 -21.66 7.44
C SER A 53 8.70 -23.06 7.60
N SER A 54 8.18 -23.69 6.54
CA SER A 54 7.74 -25.09 6.61
C SER A 54 8.90 -26.09 6.78
N HIS A 55 10.15 -25.63 6.64
CA HIS A 55 11.35 -26.45 6.72
C HIS A 55 12.24 -26.13 7.92
N VAL A 56 11.84 -25.21 8.81
CA VAL A 56 12.66 -24.71 9.92
C VAL A 56 12.02 -25.06 11.26
N GLU A 57 12.82 -25.54 12.22
CA GLU A 57 12.34 -25.75 13.59
C GLU A 57 11.97 -24.42 14.27
N HIS A 58 10.78 -24.38 14.85
CA HIS A 58 10.23 -23.18 15.48
C HIS A 58 10.85 -22.97 16.87
N THR A 59 11.71 -21.97 17.01
CA THR A 59 12.16 -21.46 18.32
C THR A 59 11.39 -20.19 18.70
N LEU A 60 11.47 -19.76 19.97
CA LEU A 60 10.87 -18.50 20.44
C LEU A 60 11.39 -17.28 19.62
N LEU A 61 12.67 -17.32 19.24
CA LEU A 61 13.29 -16.28 18.40
C LEU A 61 12.71 -16.31 16.98
N THR A 62 12.51 -17.51 16.42
CA THR A 62 11.88 -17.71 15.11
C THR A 62 10.45 -17.18 15.09
N GLY A 63 9.68 -17.37 16.17
CA GLY A 63 8.31 -16.85 16.30
C GLY A 63 8.24 -15.32 16.34
N ARG A 64 9.18 -14.65 17.02
CA ARG A 64 9.23 -13.17 17.06
C ARG A 64 9.66 -12.58 15.72
N LEU A 65 10.63 -13.21 15.05
CA LEU A 65 11.04 -12.85 13.69
C LEU A 65 9.90 -13.04 12.69
N TRP A 66 9.12 -14.11 12.84
CA TRP A 66 7.92 -14.34 12.02
C TRP A 66 6.87 -13.24 12.19
N GLY A 67 6.58 -12.84 13.44
CA GLY A 67 5.66 -11.74 13.71
C GLY A 67 6.09 -10.44 13.03
N LEU A 68 7.37 -10.09 13.13
CA LEU A 68 7.94 -8.86 12.56
C LEU A 68 8.08 -8.89 11.04
N LEU A 69 8.48 -10.02 10.45
CA LEU A 69 8.82 -10.12 9.03
C LEU A 69 7.65 -10.58 8.16
N VAL A 70 6.65 -11.24 8.73
CA VAL A 70 5.53 -11.82 7.96
C VAL A 70 4.21 -11.25 8.42
N GLN A 71 3.85 -11.39 9.70
CA GLN A 71 2.52 -11.00 10.16
C GLN A 71 2.30 -9.48 10.09
N ILE A 72 3.21 -8.67 10.65
CA ILE A 72 3.08 -7.21 10.64
C ILE A 72 3.01 -6.65 9.21
N PRO A 73 3.91 -7.02 8.27
CA PRO A 73 3.83 -6.53 6.89
C PRO A 73 2.55 -6.96 6.15
N LEU A 74 2.10 -8.21 6.33
CA LEU A 74 0.85 -8.70 5.72
C LEU A 74 -0.37 -7.94 6.24
N MET A 75 -0.47 -7.76 7.56
CA MET A 75 -1.59 -7.02 8.15
C MET A 75 -1.54 -5.55 7.72
N THR A 76 -0.36 -4.94 7.75
CA THR A 76 -0.15 -3.55 7.29
C THR A 76 -0.62 -3.38 5.85
N SER A 77 -0.25 -4.31 4.97
CA SER A 77 -0.66 -4.31 3.57
C SER A 77 -2.19 -4.35 3.41
N LEU A 78 -2.87 -5.26 4.12
CA LEU A 78 -4.32 -5.40 4.05
C LEU A 78 -5.05 -4.11 4.47
N TRP A 79 -4.66 -3.52 5.60
CA TRP A 79 -5.28 -2.31 6.12
C TRP A 79 -5.01 -1.09 5.23
N ILE A 80 -3.77 -0.89 4.77
CA ILE A 80 -3.42 0.24 3.91
C ILE A 80 -4.11 0.11 2.56
N SER A 81 -4.12 -1.06 1.94
CA SER A 81 -4.78 -1.28 0.64
C SER A 81 -6.28 -1.03 0.74
N GLY A 82 -6.93 -1.49 1.82
CA GLY A 82 -8.35 -1.22 2.08
C GLY A 82 -8.66 0.27 2.24
N LEU A 83 -7.92 0.98 3.10
CA LEU A 83 -8.10 2.41 3.32
C LEU A 83 -7.77 3.24 2.07
N THR A 84 -6.76 2.83 1.29
CA THR A 84 -6.39 3.46 0.02
C THR A 84 -7.50 3.30 -1.01
N MET A 85 -8.13 2.11 -1.12
CA MET A 85 -9.29 1.89 -1.98
C MET A 85 -10.48 2.77 -1.60
N VAL A 86 -10.78 2.90 -0.30
CA VAL A 86 -11.82 3.82 0.19
C VAL A 86 -11.49 5.26 -0.22
N GLY A 87 -10.23 5.67 -0.11
CA GLY A 87 -9.76 6.98 -0.58
C GLY A 87 -9.98 7.21 -2.08
N ILE A 88 -9.69 6.21 -2.92
CA ILE A 88 -9.95 6.26 -4.37
C ILE A 88 -11.46 6.39 -4.65
N THR A 89 -12.28 5.63 -3.93
CA THR A 89 -13.74 5.72 -4.07
C THR A 89 -14.25 7.11 -3.69
N ILE A 90 -13.77 7.68 -2.57
CA ILE A 90 -14.13 9.04 -2.15
C ILE A 90 -13.70 10.07 -3.20
N ASP A 91 -12.47 9.98 -3.72
CA ASP A 91 -11.97 10.84 -4.80
C ASP A 91 -12.90 10.84 -6.01
N ARG A 92 -13.28 9.65 -6.47
CA ARG A 92 -14.22 9.48 -7.58
C ARG A 92 -15.61 10.01 -7.28
N LEU A 93 -16.12 9.78 -6.07
CA LEU A 93 -17.43 10.29 -5.64
C LEU A 93 -17.45 11.82 -5.61
N VAL A 94 -16.44 12.47 -5.04
CA VAL A 94 -16.37 13.94 -4.99
C VAL A 94 -16.25 14.54 -6.39
N ALA A 95 -15.48 13.89 -7.28
CA ALA A 95 -15.34 14.33 -8.68
C ALA A 95 -16.68 14.31 -9.45
N VAL A 96 -17.50 13.28 -9.22
CA VAL A 96 -18.80 13.11 -9.89
C VAL A 96 -19.87 13.99 -9.24
N SER A 97 -19.92 14.05 -7.91
CA SER A 97 -20.99 14.76 -7.19
C SER A 97 -20.80 16.28 -7.19
N ILE A 98 -19.56 16.78 -7.19
CA ILE A 98 -19.29 18.23 -7.07
C ILE A 98 -18.17 18.67 -8.04
N PRO A 99 -18.41 18.61 -9.36
CA PRO A 99 -17.37 18.87 -10.37
C PRO A 99 -16.78 20.28 -10.29
N THR A 100 -17.59 21.29 -9.91
CA THR A 100 -17.16 22.70 -9.84
C THR A 100 -16.25 23.02 -8.66
N ARG A 101 -16.33 22.26 -7.56
CA ARG A 101 -15.48 22.46 -6.36
C ARG A 101 -14.41 21.39 -6.19
N TYR A 102 -14.42 20.33 -7.01
CA TYR A 102 -13.47 19.22 -6.92
C TYR A 102 -12.02 19.69 -6.82
N ARG A 103 -11.58 20.61 -7.69
CA ARG A 103 -10.18 21.09 -7.73
C ARG A 103 -9.77 21.88 -6.48
N HIS A 104 -10.74 22.42 -5.74
CA HIS A 104 -10.51 23.18 -4.52
C HIS A 104 -10.56 22.29 -3.26
N ILE A 105 -11.35 21.20 -3.31
CA ILE A 105 -11.51 20.22 -2.23
C ILE A 105 -10.39 19.19 -2.27
N MET A 106 -10.14 18.61 -3.44
CA MET A 106 -9.19 17.53 -3.64
C MET A 106 -7.96 18.05 -4.40
N ASN A 107 -6.86 18.22 -3.68
CA ASN A 107 -5.56 18.53 -4.25
C ASN A 107 -4.52 17.49 -3.79
N LYS A 108 -3.39 17.43 -4.48
CA LYS A 108 -2.31 16.49 -4.16
C LYS A 108 -1.83 16.56 -2.71
N ARG A 109 -1.81 17.74 -2.11
CA ARG A 109 -1.35 17.90 -0.73
C ARG A 109 -2.35 17.30 0.25
N VAL A 110 -3.65 17.38 -0.05
CA VAL A 110 -4.71 16.72 0.73
C VAL A 110 -4.59 15.20 0.58
N ALA A 111 -4.46 14.69 -0.65
CA ALA A 111 -4.31 13.25 -0.88
C ALA A 111 -3.04 12.67 -0.23
N LEU A 112 -1.88 13.34 -0.36
CA LEU A 112 -0.66 12.95 0.36
C LEU A 112 -0.85 12.98 1.88
N ARG A 113 -1.57 13.96 2.43
CA ARG A 113 -1.86 14.01 3.87
C ARG A 113 -2.78 12.86 4.29
N MET A 114 -3.83 12.56 3.53
CA MET A 114 -4.71 11.42 3.79
C MET A 114 -3.91 10.11 3.79
N LEU A 115 -3.06 9.92 2.80
CA LEU A 115 -2.17 8.75 2.72
C LEU A 115 -1.21 8.70 3.91
N ALA A 116 -0.54 9.81 4.25
CA ALA A 116 0.36 9.85 5.39
C ALA A 116 -0.35 9.49 6.71
N VAL A 117 -1.59 9.96 6.92
CA VAL A 117 -2.42 9.60 8.06
C VAL A 117 -2.74 8.10 8.05
N VAL A 118 -3.16 7.55 6.90
CA VAL A 118 -3.43 6.11 6.76
C VAL A 118 -2.20 5.28 7.12
N TRP A 119 -1.03 5.60 6.54
CA TRP A 119 0.21 4.88 6.78
C TRP A 119 0.65 4.94 8.24
N THR A 120 0.61 6.13 8.85
CA THR A 120 1.00 6.31 10.26
C THR A 120 0.04 5.66 11.24
N LEU A 121 -1.27 5.72 11.01
CA LEU A 121 -2.27 5.06 11.85
C LEU A 121 -2.11 3.53 11.81
N VAL A 122 -1.95 2.96 10.62
CA VAL A 122 -1.82 1.50 10.46
C VAL A 122 -0.51 1.02 11.07
N LEU A 123 0.62 1.67 10.77
CA LEU A 123 1.92 1.28 11.34
C LEU A 123 1.94 1.45 12.86
N GLY A 124 1.38 2.55 13.38
CA GLY A 124 1.31 2.81 14.82
C GLY A 124 0.40 1.83 15.57
N ALA A 125 -0.66 1.32 14.93
CA ALA A 125 -1.56 0.34 15.53
C ALA A 125 -1.00 -1.09 15.52
N LEU A 126 -0.09 -1.41 14.59
CA LEU A 126 0.49 -2.74 14.40
C LEU A 126 1.86 -2.93 15.05
N LEU A 127 2.54 -1.84 15.41
CA LEU A 127 3.75 -1.89 16.22
C LEU A 127 3.38 -2.06 17.71
N PRO A 128 3.92 -3.08 18.40
CA PRO A 128 3.65 -3.32 19.81
C PRO A 128 4.27 -2.28 20.75
#